data_AF-H8ZE44-F1
#
_entry.id   AF-H8ZE44-F1
#
_cell.length_a   1.000
_cell.length_b   1.000
_cell.length_c   1.000
_cell.angle_alpha   90.00
_cell.angle_beta   90.00
_cell.angle_gamma   90.00
#
_symmetry.space_group_name_H-M   'P 1'
#
loop_
_entity.id
_entity.type
_entity.pdbx_description
1 polymer ?
#
loop_
_entity_poly.entity_id
_entity_poly.type
_entity_poly.pdbx_seq_one_letter_code
_entity_poly.pdbx_strand_id
1 'polypeptide(L)'
;MDEEKYSRQIKLFGKDTQEKILASHIHLAGVVEERMESYMIRLLSQVGAHVCRSNECKIEPTWVFVFDLPEAMHESFRAAEQGQKILYISTSNLLVSKAYTQRLNAESTAQHSEVYLNILVGVAVQEYIKSMAGINCSDEWRLDLSIFE
;
A
#
# COMPACT_ATOMS: atom_id res chain seq x y z
N MET A 1 -0.31 -24.71 0.11
CA MET A 1 -0.78 -23.55 -0.68
C MET A 1 -1.95 -24.03 -1.52
N ASP A 2 -3.07 -23.32 -1.46
CA ASP A 2 -4.25 -23.62 -2.30
C ASP A 2 -3.97 -23.12 -3.73
N GLU A 3 -3.37 -24.00 -4.55
CA GLU A 3 -2.93 -23.67 -5.91
C GLU A 3 -4.12 -23.37 -6.84
N GLU A 4 -5.31 -23.91 -6.55
CA GLU A 4 -6.51 -23.66 -7.34
C GLU A 4 -7.00 -22.22 -7.14
N LYS A 5 -7.07 -21.77 -5.87
CA LYS A 5 -7.48 -20.40 -5.50
C LYS A 5 -6.61 -19.32 -6.15
N TYR A 6 -5.29 -19.51 -6.17
CA TYR A 6 -4.34 -18.51 -6.69
C TYR A 6 -3.82 -18.81 -8.09
N SER A 7 -4.40 -19.79 -8.80
CA SER A 7 -3.96 -20.27 -10.12
C SER A 7 -3.70 -19.14 -11.14
N ARG A 8 -4.58 -18.12 -11.19
CA ARG A 8 -4.41 -16.96 -12.08
C ARG A 8 -3.24 -16.07 -11.69
N GLN A 9 -3.02 -15.84 -10.39
CA GLN A 9 -1.92 -15.02 -9.88
C GLN A 9 -0.58 -15.73 -10.11
N ILE A 10 -0.53 -17.05 -9.83
CA ILE A 10 0.63 -17.91 -10.10
C ILE A 10 0.99 -17.89 -11.60
N LYS A 11 -0.01 -17.97 -12.49
CA LYS A 11 0.22 -17.90 -13.95
C LYS A 11 0.84 -16.57 -14.39
N LEU A 12 0.49 -15.46 -13.73
CA LEU A 12 0.96 -14.12 -14.10
C LEU A 12 2.32 -13.77 -13.47
N PHE A 13 2.54 -14.14 -12.21
CA PHE A 13 3.69 -13.66 -11.42
C PHE A 13 4.61 -14.77 -10.94
N GLY A 14 4.28 -16.04 -11.20
CA GLY A 14 5.05 -17.21 -10.77
C GLY A 14 4.72 -17.67 -9.36
N LYS A 15 5.05 -18.95 -9.09
CA LYS A 15 4.81 -19.61 -7.80
C LYS A 15 5.61 -18.96 -6.67
N ASP A 16 6.89 -18.68 -6.89
CA ASP A 16 7.78 -18.05 -5.91
C ASP A 16 7.25 -16.70 -5.42
N THR A 17 6.66 -15.90 -6.32
CA THR A 17 6.04 -14.62 -5.95
C THR A 17 4.82 -14.85 -5.06
N GLN A 18 3.96 -15.81 -5.40
CA GLN A 18 2.79 -16.14 -4.60
C GLN A 18 3.17 -16.64 -3.20
N GLU A 19 4.22 -17.46 -3.09
CA GLU A 19 4.74 -17.92 -1.81
C GLU A 19 5.24 -16.77 -0.94
N LYS A 20 5.97 -15.80 -1.52
CA LYS A 20 6.38 -14.58 -0.81
C LYS A 20 5.18 -13.75 -0.34
N ILE A 21 4.14 -13.62 -1.17
CA ILE A 21 2.91 -12.88 -0.81
C ILE A 21 2.20 -13.58 0.35
N LEU A 22 2.05 -14.90 0.32
CA LEU A 22 1.42 -15.67 1.39
C LEU A 22 2.21 -15.61 2.71
N ALA A 23 3.54 -15.47 2.65
CA ALA A 23 4.37 -15.29 3.84
C ALA A 23 4.40 -13.84 4.36
N SER A 24 3.88 -12.88 3.59
CA SER A 24 3.95 -11.47 3.94
C SER A 24 2.97 -11.11 5.07
N HIS A 25 3.46 -10.26 5.96
CA HIS A 25 2.67 -9.59 7.00
C HIS A 25 2.67 -8.09 6.70
N ILE A 26 1.48 -7.55 6.47
CA ILE A 26 1.27 -6.17 6.07
C ILE A 26 0.62 -5.41 7.21
N HIS A 27 1.24 -4.31 7.62
CA HIS A 27 0.66 -3.40 8.59
C HIS A 27 0.12 -2.15 7.90
N LEU A 28 -1.06 -1.70 8.32
CA LEU A 28 -1.62 -0.41 7.92
C LEU A 28 -1.36 0.61 9.03
N ALA A 29 -0.84 1.77 8.68
CA ALA A 29 -0.48 2.84 9.62
C ALA A 29 -0.91 4.22 9.10
N GLY A 30 -1.03 5.19 10.01
CA GLY A 30 -1.39 6.57 9.69
C GLY A 30 -2.89 6.84 9.79
N VAL A 31 -3.35 7.94 9.18
CA VAL A 31 -4.76 8.34 9.21
C VAL A 31 -5.47 7.73 8.00
N VAL A 32 -6.34 6.75 8.27
CA VAL A 32 -7.08 6.02 7.24
C VAL A 32 -8.57 6.21 7.45
N GLU A 33 -9.29 6.56 6.40
CA GLU A 33 -10.75 6.43 6.38
C GLU A 33 -11.16 4.94 6.39
N GLU A 34 -12.05 4.56 7.31
CA GLU A 34 -12.47 3.16 7.54
C GLU A 34 -12.84 2.40 6.25
N ARG A 35 -13.50 3.07 5.29
CA ARG A 35 -13.86 2.48 3.99
C ARG A 35 -12.64 2.15 3.14
N MET A 36 -11.66 3.04 3.08
CA MET A 36 -10.40 2.83 2.37
C MET A 36 -9.60 1.70 3.03
N GLU A 37 -9.59 1.65 4.37
CA GLU A 37 -9.00 0.55 5.12
C GLU A 37 -9.62 -0.79 4.73
N SER A 38 -10.95 -0.86 4.75
CA SER A 38 -11.71 -2.07 4.40
C SER A 38 -11.44 -2.51 2.97
N TYR A 39 -11.36 -1.56 2.03
CA TYR A 39 -11.04 -1.84 0.63
C TYR A 39 -9.61 -2.35 0.45
N MET A 40 -8.63 -1.75 1.13
CA MET A 40 -7.24 -2.20 1.15
C MET A 40 -7.11 -3.61 1.73
N ILE A 41 -7.71 -3.85 2.90
CA ILE A 41 -7.71 -5.18 3.55
C ILE A 41 -8.29 -6.23 2.60
N ARG A 42 -9.39 -5.89 1.92
CA ARG A 42 -10.03 -6.80 0.97
C ARG A 42 -9.10 -7.16 -0.18
N LEU A 43 -8.47 -6.17 -0.83
CA LEU A 43 -7.58 -6.41 -1.97
C LEU A 43 -6.33 -7.20 -1.56
N LEU A 44 -5.70 -6.85 -0.44
CA LEU A 44 -4.53 -7.57 0.09
C LEU A 44 -4.88 -9.03 0.46
N SER A 45 -6.04 -9.24 1.08
CA SER A 45 -6.52 -10.59 1.41
C SER A 45 -6.85 -11.42 0.17
N GLN A 46 -7.33 -10.78 -0.91
CA GLN A 46 -7.61 -11.46 -2.19
C GLN A 46 -6.34 -11.95 -2.89
N VAL A 47 -5.20 -11.27 -2.70
CA VAL A 47 -3.91 -11.73 -3.21
C VAL A 47 -3.19 -12.68 -2.25
N GLY A 48 -3.76 -12.87 -1.06
CA GLY A 48 -3.28 -13.84 -0.06
C GLY A 48 -2.30 -13.26 0.96
N ALA A 49 -2.11 -11.94 1.01
CA ALA A 49 -1.30 -11.33 2.05
C ALA A 49 -2.01 -11.35 3.42
N HIS A 50 -1.25 -11.50 4.51
CA HIS A 50 -1.79 -11.36 5.85
C HIS A 50 -1.81 -9.89 6.25
N VAL A 51 -3.00 -9.35 6.47
CA VAL A 51 -3.16 -7.95 6.89
C VAL A 51 -3.37 -7.89 8.40
N CYS A 52 -2.52 -7.14 9.07
CA CYS A 52 -2.55 -6.90 10.49
C CYS A 52 -3.16 -5.52 10.76
N ARG A 53 -4.33 -5.51 11.40
CA ARG A 53 -4.93 -4.29 11.96
C ARG A 53 -4.14 -3.89 13.21
N SER A 54 -3.98 -2.59 13.43
CA SER A 54 -3.16 -2.08 14.52
C SER A 54 -3.62 -2.61 15.90
N ASN A 55 -2.66 -2.71 16.82
CA ASN A 55 -2.73 -3.26 18.19
C ASN A 55 -2.86 -4.79 18.36
N GLU A 56 -3.25 -5.56 17.34
CA GLU A 56 -3.47 -7.01 17.52
C GLU A 56 -2.32 -7.90 17.02
N CYS A 57 -1.47 -7.39 16.14
CA CYS A 57 -0.44 -8.20 15.48
C CYS A 57 0.91 -8.12 16.22
N LYS A 58 1.36 -9.27 16.73
CA LYS A 58 2.66 -9.45 17.40
C LYS A 58 3.79 -9.82 16.43
N ILE A 59 3.49 -9.98 15.15
CA ILE A 59 4.44 -10.40 14.12
C ILE A 59 5.07 -9.15 13.53
N GLU A 60 6.39 -9.19 13.30
CA GLU A 60 7.11 -8.09 12.67
C GLU A 60 6.63 -7.91 11.22
N PRO A 61 6.26 -6.68 10.80
CA PRO A 61 5.77 -6.45 9.45
C PRO A 61 6.87 -6.62 8.41
N THR A 62 6.54 -7.36 7.35
CA THR A 62 7.36 -7.38 6.13
C THR A 62 7.15 -6.15 5.26
N TRP A 63 5.95 -5.56 5.34
CA TRP A 63 5.54 -4.36 4.63
C TRP A 63 4.69 -3.46 5.52
N VAL A 64 4.84 -2.15 5.34
CA VAL A 64 4.01 -1.15 6.02
C VAL A 64 3.40 -0.22 4.96
N PHE A 65 2.07 -0.11 4.98
CA PHE A 65 1.33 0.83 4.14
C PHE A 65 0.93 2.01 5.01
N VAL A 66 1.45 3.18 4.66
CA VAL A 66 1.34 4.38 5.49
C VAL A 66 0.46 5.39 4.78
N PHE A 67 -0.67 5.74 5.38
CA PHE A 67 -1.64 6.68 4.84
C PHE A 67 -1.54 8.02 5.55
N ASP A 68 -1.36 9.11 4.80
CA ASP A 68 -1.32 10.50 5.28
C ASP A 68 -0.67 10.62 6.67
N LEU A 69 0.58 10.20 6.76
CA LEU A 69 1.30 10.14 8.03
C LEU A 69 1.33 11.55 8.66
N PRO A 70 0.92 11.73 9.94
CA PRO A 70 1.03 13.01 10.61
C PRO A 70 2.49 13.47 10.67
N GLU A 71 2.75 14.76 10.46
CA GLU A 71 4.12 15.33 10.47
C GLU A 71 4.91 14.96 11.73
N ALA A 72 4.25 14.95 12.88
CA ALA A 72 4.86 14.60 14.16
C ALA A 72 5.41 13.17 14.23
N MET A 73 4.99 12.27 13.33
CA MET A 73 5.43 10.87 13.28
C MET A 73 6.47 10.61 12.18
N HIS A 74 6.84 11.62 11.39
CA HIS A 74 7.74 11.46 10.23
C HIS A 74 9.16 11.03 10.63
N GLU A 75 9.73 11.64 11.67
CA GLU A 75 11.09 11.30 12.12
C GLU A 75 11.17 9.89 12.72
N SER A 76 10.16 9.49 13.51
CA SER A 76 10.09 8.14 14.06
C SER A 76 9.97 7.07 12.98
N PHE A 77 9.27 7.36 11.89
CA PHE A 77 9.12 6.42 10.77
C PHE A 77 10.39 6.33 9.91
N ARG A 78 11.09 7.45 9.69
CA ARG A 78 12.39 7.47 9.00
C ARG A 78 13.45 6.64 9.72
N ALA A 79 13.49 6.69 11.04
CA ALA A 79 14.41 5.86 11.82
C ALA A 79 14.08 4.36 11.70
N ALA A 80 12.80 4.01 11.48
CA ALA A 80 12.32 2.64 11.30
C ALA A 80 12.45 2.11 9.85
N GLU A 81 12.81 2.94 8.86
CA GLU A 81 13.03 2.52 7.46
C GLU A 81 14.17 1.51 7.31
N GLN A 82 15.07 1.39 8.31
CA GLN A 82 16.19 0.45 8.26
C GLN A 82 15.72 -1.01 8.40
N GLY A 83 15.22 -1.58 7.29
CA GLY A 83 14.91 -3.01 7.15
C GLY A 83 13.48 -3.31 6.71
N GLN A 84 12.56 -2.35 6.75
CA GLN A 84 11.15 -2.55 6.38
C GLN A 84 10.84 -1.95 5.01
N LYS A 85 9.99 -2.63 4.23
CA LYS A 85 9.50 -2.11 2.95
C LYS A 85 8.26 -1.25 3.20
N ILE A 86 8.34 0.03 2.86
CA ILE A 86 7.26 0.99 3.14
C ILE A 86 6.64 1.48 1.83
N LEU A 87 5.31 1.61 1.80
CA LEU A 87 4.55 2.29 0.75
C LEU A 87 3.75 3.43 1.37
N TYR A 88 4.05 4.65 0.94
CA TYR A 88 3.36 5.86 1.36
C TYR A 88 2.19 6.13 0.42
N ILE A 89 1.03 6.45 0.99
CA ILE A 89 -0.20 6.78 0.29
C ILE A 89 -0.65 8.14 0.83
N SER A 90 -0.71 9.14 -0.04
CA SER A 90 -1.25 10.45 0.30
C SER A 90 -2.59 10.63 -0.40
N THR A 91 -3.66 10.73 0.39
CA THR A 91 -4.99 11.00 -0.16
C THR A 91 -5.12 12.46 -0.57
N SER A 92 -4.49 13.38 0.17
CA SER A 92 -4.45 14.82 -0.13
C SER A 92 -3.77 15.16 -1.45
N ASN A 93 -2.67 14.47 -1.78
CA ASN A 93 -1.92 14.68 -3.03
C ASN A 93 -2.24 13.67 -4.13
N LEU A 94 -3.15 12.72 -3.86
CA LEU A 94 -3.48 11.58 -4.69
C LEU A 94 -2.23 10.85 -5.23
N LEU A 95 -1.38 10.41 -4.30
CA LEU A 95 -0.04 9.90 -4.56
C LEU A 95 0.20 8.54 -3.89
N VAL A 96 0.97 7.67 -4.56
CA VAL A 96 1.60 6.47 -3.99
C VAL A 96 3.12 6.57 -4.20
N SER A 97 3.91 6.36 -3.16
CA SER A 97 5.38 6.50 -3.22
C SER A 97 6.11 5.44 -2.39
N LYS A 98 7.30 5.04 -2.84
CA LYS A 98 8.23 4.18 -2.10
C LYS A 98 9.25 4.95 -1.28
N ALA A 99 9.68 6.09 -1.78
CA ALA A 99 10.51 7.01 -1.02
C ALA A 99 9.59 7.84 -0.12
N TYR A 100 9.98 8.06 1.12
CA TYR A 100 9.33 9.07 1.93
C TYR A 100 9.52 10.44 1.24
N THR A 101 8.48 10.92 0.55
CA THR A 101 8.50 12.20 -0.15
C THR A 101 8.07 13.28 0.84
N GLN A 102 9.04 14.06 1.31
CA GLN A 102 8.89 15.13 2.30
C GLN A 102 8.17 16.37 1.74
N ARG A 103 7.16 16.19 0.88
CA ARG A 103 6.41 17.31 0.29
C ARG A 103 4.92 17.11 0.49
N LEU A 104 4.48 17.40 1.70
CA LEU A 104 3.06 17.57 2.05
C LEU A 104 2.76 19.04 2.37
N ASN A 105 3.23 19.97 1.51
CA ASN A 105 2.70 21.32 1.47
C ASN A 105 1.78 21.43 0.25
N ALA A 106 0.61 20.82 0.36
CA ALA A 106 -0.53 21.20 -0.46
C ALA A 106 -1.70 21.31 0.51
N GLU A 107 -2.19 22.54 0.70
CA GLU A 107 -3.50 22.76 1.29
C GLU A 107 -4.50 21.94 0.46
N SER A 108 -4.97 20.82 1.01
CA SER A 108 -5.91 19.95 0.30
C SER A 108 -7.24 20.68 0.19
N THR A 109 -7.58 21.13 -1.02
CA THR A 109 -8.88 21.74 -1.33
C THR A 109 -9.88 20.74 -1.90
N ALA A 110 -9.55 19.45 -1.94
CA ALA A 110 -10.37 18.47 -2.65
C ALA A 110 -11.16 17.59 -1.69
N GLN A 111 -12.49 17.74 -1.72
CA GLN A 111 -13.38 16.64 -1.36
C GLN A 111 -13.16 15.52 -2.38
N HIS A 112 -12.28 14.58 -2.05
CA HIS A 112 -11.94 13.52 -2.98
C HIS A 112 -13.10 12.52 -3.09
N SER A 113 -13.48 12.20 -4.34
CA SER A 113 -14.44 11.15 -4.64
C SER A 113 -13.92 9.79 -4.18
N GLU A 114 -14.80 8.93 -3.67
CA GLU A 114 -14.51 7.53 -3.28
C GLU A 114 -13.81 6.75 -4.41
N VAL A 115 -14.08 7.11 -5.67
CA VAL A 115 -13.42 6.52 -6.84
C VAL A 115 -11.90 6.75 -6.81
N TYR A 116 -11.44 7.94 -6.45
CA TYR A 116 -10.01 8.29 -6.46
C TYR A 116 -9.26 7.57 -5.36
N LEU A 117 -9.87 7.46 -4.17
CA LEU A 117 -9.30 6.70 -3.06
C LEU A 117 -9.16 5.21 -3.41
N ASN A 118 -10.14 4.62 -4.09
CA ASN A 118 -10.07 3.25 -4.55
C ASN A 118 -8.97 3.03 -5.61
N ILE A 119 -8.74 4.00 -6.50
CA ILE A 119 -7.62 3.95 -7.46
C ILE A 119 -6.28 3.94 -6.72
N LEU A 120 -6.10 4.82 -5.72
CA LEU A 120 -4.86 4.86 -4.93
C LEU A 120 -4.56 3.53 -4.24
N VAL A 121 -5.58 2.93 -3.61
CA VAL A 121 -5.44 1.60 -2.98
C VAL A 121 -5.05 0.55 -4.03
N GLY A 122 -5.74 0.54 -5.18
CA GLY A 122 -5.45 -0.40 -6.26
C GLY A 122 -4.01 -0.30 -6.76
N VAL A 123 -3.52 0.93 -6.97
CA VAL A 123 -2.12 1.19 -7.37
C VAL A 123 -1.15 0.74 -6.29
N ALA A 124 -1.41 1.06 -5.02
CA ALA A 124 -0.55 0.63 -3.92
C ALA A 124 -0.41 -0.90 -3.83
N VAL A 125 -1.52 -1.63 -3.99
CA VAL A 125 -1.51 -3.11 -4.02
C VAL A 125 -0.76 -3.62 -5.25
N GLN A 126 -0.91 -2.98 -6.41
CA GLN A 126 -0.20 -3.35 -7.63
C GLN A 126 1.32 -3.16 -7.48
N GLU A 127 1.78 -2.02 -6.93
CA GLU A 127 3.20 -1.75 -6.71
C GLU A 127 3.81 -2.69 -5.65
N TYR A 128 3.03 -3.08 -4.65
CA TYR A 128 3.39 -4.16 -3.74
C TYR A 128 3.63 -5.49 -4.48
N ILE A 129 2.68 -5.97 -5.29
CA ILE A 129 2.80 -7.24 -6.03
C ILE A 129 4.01 -7.20 -6.98
N LYS A 130 4.19 -6.10 -7.73
CA LYS A 130 5.37 -5.90 -8.58
C LYS A 130 6.67 -6.03 -7.78
N SER A 131 6.73 -5.40 -6.62
CA SER A 131 7.91 -5.46 -5.77
C SER A 131 8.19 -6.87 -5.24
N MET A 132 7.14 -7.66 -4.98
CA MET A 132 7.28 -9.07 -4.59
C MET A 132 7.77 -9.95 -5.75
N ALA A 133 7.35 -9.62 -6.98
CA ALA A 133 7.75 -10.28 -8.21
C ALA A 133 9.16 -9.89 -8.70
N GLY A 134 9.83 -8.90 -8.08
CA GLY A 134 11.10 -8.35 -8.58
C GLY A 134 10.95 -7.54 -9.86
N ILE A 135 9.73 -7.05 -10.15
CA ILE A 135 9.44 -6.18 -11.28
C ILE A 135 9.75 -4.73 -10.87
N ASN A 136 10.33 -3.96 -11.80
CA ASN A 136 10.55 -2.54 -11.58
C ASN A 136 9.25 -1.83 -11.19
N CYS A 137 9.33 -1.16 -10.06
CA CYS A 137 8.23 -0.39 -9.51
C CYS A 137 8.50 1.09 -9.77
N SER A 138 7.44 1.88 -9.81
CA SER A 138 7.60 3.33 -9.82
C SER A 138 8.09 3.79 -8.46
N ASP A 139 9.02 4.75 -8.44
CA ASP A 139 9.40 5.43 -7.19
C ASP A 139 8.22 6.23 -6.64
N GLU A 140 7.46 6.84 -7.56
CA GLU A 140 6.29 7.66 -7.30
C GLU A 140 5.23 7.47 -8.41
N TRP A 141 3.94 7.42 -8.03
CA TRP A 141 2.80 7.43 -8.93
C TRP A 141 1.73 8.41 -8.45
N ARG A 142 1.23 9.27 -9.34
CA ARG A 142 0.22 10.29 -9.02
C ARG A 142 -1.01 10.15 -9.91
N LEU A 143 -2.20 10.34 -9.33
CA LEU A 143 -3.46 10.41 -10.08
C LEU A 143 -3.60 11.80 -10.70
N ASP A 144 -3.59 11.84 -12.04
CA ASP A 144 -3.92 13.05 -12.80
C ASP A 144 -5.44 13.16 -12.95
N LEU A 145 -6.02 14.21 -12.34
CA LEU A 145 -7.46 14.45 -12.36
C LEU A 145 -7.97 15.02 -13.69
N SER A 146 -7.09 15.61 -14.52
CA SER A 146 -7.48 16.20 -15.81
C SER A 146 -8.06 15.19 -16.81
N ILE A 147 -7.87 13.89 -16.55
CA ILE A 147 -8.41 12.79 -17.35
C ILE A 147 -9.91 12.59 -17.11
N PHE A 148 -10.45 13.09 -16.00
CA PHE A 148 -11.86 12.94 -15.60
C PHE A 148 -12.71 14.19 -15.84
N GLU A 149 -12.08 15.28 -16.30
CA GLU A 149 -12.71 16.56 -16.66
C GLU A 149 -12.92 16.67 -18.17
#